data_AF-A0A2S7L279-F1
#
_entry.id   AF-A0A2S7L279-F1
#
_cell.length_a   1.000
_cell.length_b   1.000
_cell.length_c   1.000
_cell.angle_alpha   90.00
_cell.angle_beta   90.00
_cell.angle_gamma   90.00
#
_symmetry.space_group_name_H-M   'P 1'
#
loop_
_entity.id
_entity.type
_entity.pdbx_description
1 polymer ?
#
loop_
_entity_poly.entity_id
_entity_poly.type
_entity_poly.pdbx_seq_one_letter_code
_entity_poly.pdbx_strand_id
1 'polypeptide(L)'
;MRMPLSDFLANGDLKFVIILFLFLSIAIYYFVKKIINKEQQERLNLKMNKLVTWSIFMSAFSLMLGLLHSFYFISKVNGIANNLLFGGLANVIITPTLGIIIAMIIKLLSTPISSKK
;
A
#
# COMPACT_ATOMS: atom_id res chain seq x y z
N MET A 1 -1.48 20.54 12.10
CA MET A 1 -2.34 20.33 10.91
C MET A 1 -2.17 18.90 10.44
N ARG A 2 -3.25 18.21 10.05
CA ARG A 2 -3.12 16.91 9.35
C ARG A 2 -2.71 17.19 7.90
N MET A 3 -1.83 16.37 7.34
CA MET A 3 -1.39 16.51 5.95
C MET A 3 -2.59 16.34 5.00
N PRO A 4 -2.78 17.23 4.01
CA PRO A 4 -3.78 17.05 2.96
C PRO A 4 -3.56 15.74 2.19
N LEU A 5 -4.64 15.12 1.72
CA LEU A 5 -4.57 13.82 1.06
C LEU A 5 -3.84 13.90 -0.30
N SER A 6 -3.98 15.02 -1.01
CA SER A 6 -3.19 15.34 -2.20
C SER A 6 -1.69 15.31 -1.91
N ASP A 7 -1.29 15.94 -0.81
CA ASP A 7 0.11 16.06 -0.41
C ASP A 7 0.63 14.73 0.11
N PHE A 8 -0.21 13.96 0.81
CA PHE A 8 0.12 12.60 1.21
C PHE A 8 0.44 11.73 -0.01
N LEU A 9 -0.38 11.77 -1.06
CA LEU A 9 -0.12 10.96 -2.26
C LEU A 9 1.05 11.48 -3.09
N ALA A 10 1.23 12.81 -3.17
CA ALA A 10 2.30 13.43 -3.95
C ALA A 10 3.69 13.30 -3.30
N ASN A 11 3.75 13.22 -1.97
CA ASN A 11 5.01 13.07 -1.22
C ASN A 11 5.43 11.61 -1.01
N GLY A 12 4.59 10.64 -1.35
CA GLY A 12 4.94 9.22 -1.38
C GLY A 12 5.81 8.85 -2.58
N ASP A 13 6.33 7.63 -2.58
CA ASP A 13 7.04 7.10 -3.75
C ASP A 13 6.01 6.74 -4.83
N LEU A 14 5.88 7.63 -5.81
CA LEU A 14 4.87 7.58 -6.86
C LEU A 14 4.81 6.22 -7.56
N LYS A 15 5.96 5.55 -7.77
CA LYS A 15 6.00 4.24 -8.44
C LYS A 15 5.25 3.18 -7.64
N PHE A 16 5.46 3.16 -6.33
CA PHE A 16 4.78 2.22 -5.43
C PHE A 16 3.31 2.60 -5.24
N VAL A 17 3.00 3.91 -5.14
CA VAL A 17 1.62 4.40 -5.04
C VAL A 17 0.77 3.93 -6.22
N ILE A 18 1.27 4.07 -7.46
CA ILE A 18 0.57 3.63 -8.67
C ILE A 18 0.31 2.11 -8.63
N ILE A 19 1.31 1.31 -8.25
CA ILE A 19 1.18 -0.15 -8.17
C ILE A 19 0.13 -0.56 -7.12
N LEU A 20 0.13 0.10 -5.96
CA LEU A 20 -0.84 -0.18 -4.90
C LEU A 20 -2.28 0.14 -5.33
N PHE A 21 -2.49 1.24 -6.06
CA PHE A 21 -3.80 1.56 -6.63
C PHE A 21 -4.22 0.56 -7.73
N LEU A 22 -3.27 0.01 -8.49
CA LEU A 22 -3.55 -1.06 -9.44
C LEU A 22 -4.01 -2.33 -8.71
N PHE A 23 -3.37 -2.70 -7.61
CA PHE A 23 -3.83 -3.83 -6.77
C PHE A 23 -5.24 -3.61 -6.22
N LEU A 24 -5.54 -2.40 -5.74
CA LEU A 24 -6.88 -2.05 -5.26
C LEU A 24 -7.93 -2.17 -6.38
N SER A 25 -7.62 -1.66 -7.57
CA SER A 25 -8.51 -1.72 -8.74
C SER A 25 -8.80 -3.18 -9.15
N ILE A 26 -7.77 -4.04 -9.18
CA ILE A 26 -7.92 -5.47 -9.47
C ILE A 26 -8.75 -6.17 -8.38
N ALA A 27 -8.56 -5.80 -7.11
CA ALA A 27 -9.34 -6.36 -6.00
C ALA A 27 -10.83 -5.98 -6.09
N ILE A 28 -11.15 -4.73 -6.47
CA ILE A 28 -12.53 -4.30 -6.71
C ILE A 28 -13.15 -5.10 -7.86
N TYR A 29 -12.41 -5.29 -8.96
CA TYR A 29 -12.88 -6.14 -10.07
C TYR A 29 -13.20 -7.58 -9.63
N TYR A 30 -12.30 -8.21 -8.85
CA TYR A 30 -12.56 -9.55 -8.31
C TYR A 30 -13.72 -9.59 -7.32
N PHE A 31 -13.90 -8.54 -6.52
CA PHE A 31 -15.02 -8.43 -5.60
C PHE A 31 -16.37 -8.36 -6.34
N VAL A 32 -16.48 -7.54 -7.40
CA VAL A 32 -17.69 -7.49 -8.23
C VAL A 32 -17.95 -8.85 -8.88
N LYS A 33 -16.92 -9.49 -9.44
CA LYS A 33 -17.05 -10.83 -10.04
C LYS A 33 -17.52 -11.88 -9.03
N LYS A 34 -17.08 -11.76 -7.78
CA LYS A 34 -17.49 -12.61 -6.65
C LYS A 34 -18.95 -12.42 -6.28
N ILE A 35 -19.48 -11.19 -6.31
CA ILE A 35 -20.90 -10.93 -6.03
C ILE A 35 -21.78 -11.60 -7.09
N ILE A 36 -21.36 -11.55 -8.36
CA ILE A 36 -22.10 -12.14 -9.49
C ILE A 36 -22.00 -13.67 -9.48
N ASN A 37 -20.80 -14.24 -9.30
CA ASN A 37 -20.54 -15.67 -9.40
C ASN A 37 -20.18 -16.28 -8.04
N LYS A 38 -21.20 -16.58 -7.23
CA LYS A 38 -21.03 -17.12 -5.87
C LYS A 38 -20.31 -18.47 -5.84
N GLU A 39 -20.45 -19.31 -6.88
CA GLU A 39 -19.77 -20.60 -6.98
C GLU A 39 -18.24 -20.48 -7.05
N GLN A 40 -17.71 -19.37 -7.60
CA GLN A 40 -16.27 -19.12 -7.73
C GLN A 40 -15.69 -18.28 -6.58
N GLN A 41 -16.49 -18.01 -5.54
CA GLN A 41 -16.15 -17.10 -4.45
C GLN A 41 -14.84 -17.48 -3.75
N GLU A 42 -14.61 -18.76 -3.48
CA GLU A 42 -13.40 -19.23 -2.79
C GLU A 42 -12.14 -18.95 -3.62
N ARG A 43 -12.17 -19.27 -4.92
CA ARG A 43 -11.06 -19.03 -5.84
C ARG A 43 -10.76 -17.53 -5.99
N LEU A 44 -11.78 -16.68 -6.04
CA LEU A 44 -11.61 -15.22 -6.13
C LEU A 44 -11.07 -14.63 -4.82
N ASN A 45 -11.55 -15.11 -3.67
CA ASN A 45 -11.03 -14.73 -2.37
C ASN A 45 -9.55 -15.11 -2.20
N LEU A 46 -9.11 -16.27 -2.70
CA LEU A 46 -7.69 -16.64 -2.72
C LEU A 46 -6.84 -15.67 -3.55
N LYS A 47 -7.32 -15.27 -4.74
CA LYS A 47 -6.63 -14.26 -5.57
C LYS A 47 -6.53 -12.90 -4.85
N MET A 48 -7.59 -12.47 -4.18
CA MET A 48 -7.59 -11.22 -3.41
C MET A 48 -6.67 -11.30 -2.19
N ASN A 49 -6.66 -12.42 -1.46
CA ASN A 49 -5.70 -12.63 -0.37
C ASN A 49 -4.25 -12.60 -0.88
N LYS A 50 -3.97 -13.12 -2.08
CA LYS A 50 -2.65 -12.96 -2.70
C LYS A 50 -2.30 -11.47 -2.93
N LEU A 51 -3.27 -10.64 -3.35
CA LEU A 51 -3.07 -9.19 -3.48
C LEU A 51 -2.82 -8.50 -2.13
N VAL A 52 -3.46 -8.95 -1.05
CA VAL A 52 -3.15 -8.47 0.32
C VAL A 52 -1.69 -8.72 0.64
N THR A 53 -1.21 -9.96 0.47
CA THR A 53 0.18 -10.33 0.72
C THR A 53 1.14 -9.48 -0.12
N TRP A 54 0.87 -9.31 -1.41
CA TRP A 54 1.70 -8.46 -2.27
C TRP A 54 1.69 -6.98 -1.86
N SER A 55 0.57 -6.45 -1.40
CA SER A 55 0.48 -5.07 -0.91
C SER A 55 1.36 -4.87 0.33
N ILE A 56 1.38 -5.86 1.24
CA ILE A 56 2.25 -5.84 2.43
C ILE A 56 3.73 -5.94 2.04
N PHE A 57 4.08 -6.83 1.10
CA PHE A 57 5.46 -6.92 0.60
C PHE A 57 5.93 -5.61 -0.05
N MET A 58 5.09 -4.98 -0.88
CA MET A 58 5.42 -3.69 -1.50
C MET A 58 5.58 -2.58 -0.46
N SER A 59 4.74 -2.57 0.57
CA SER A 59 4.87 -1.66 1.71
C SER A 59 6.22 -1.82 2.42
N ALA A 60 6.57 -3.05 2.79
CA ALA A 60 7.84 -3.34 3.48
C ALA A 60 9.06 -3.00 2.61
N PHE A 61 9.01 -3.35 1.32
CA PHE A 61 10.09 -3.06 0.39
C PHE A 61 10.27 -1.55 0.15
N SER A 62 9.17 -0.80 -0.01
CA SER A 62 9.22 0.66 -0.14
C SER A 62 9.82 1.33 1.11
N LEU A 63 9.47 0.85 2.31
CA LEU A 63 10.07 1.33 3.55
C LEU A 63 11.60 1.09 3.57
N MET A 64 12.04 -0.12 3.23
CA MET A 64 13.46 -0.47 3.20
C MET A 64 14.23 0.39 2.21
N LEU A 65 13.68 0.63 1.02
CA LEU A 65 14.31 1.51 0.02
C LEU A 65 14.38 2.96 0.49
N GLY A 66 13.31 3.49 1.08
CA GLY A 66 13.29 4.86 1.60
C GLY A 66 14.29 5.07 2.75
N LEU A 67 14.42 4.09 3.64
CA LEU A 67 15.43 4.10 4.70
C LEU A 67 16.85 3.98 4.13
N LEU A 68 17.08 3.10 3.15
CA LEU A 68 18.38 2.96 2.49
C LEU A 68 18.83 4.28 1.86
N HIS A 69 17.95 4.97 1.12
CA HIS A 69 18.24 6.29 0.57
C HIS A 69 18.53 7.31 1.66
N SER A 70 17.71 7.34 2.72
CA SER A 70 17.91 8.28 3.83
C SER A 70 19.28 8.10 4.50
N PHE A 71 19.67 6.86 4.79
CA PHE A 71 20.99 6.55 5.36
C PHE A 71 22.14 6.80 4.39
N TYR A 72 21.95 6.51 3.10
CA TYR A 72 22.94 6.82 2.07
C TYR A 72 23.24 8.32 2.05
N PHE A 73 22.22 9.17 2.05
CA PHE A 73 22.40 10.61 2.13
C PHE A 73 23.12 11.01 3.42
N ILE A 74 22.66 10.55 4.60
CA ILE A 74 23.34 10.83 5.87
C ILE A 74 24.83 10.47 5.84
N SER A 75 25.20 9.36 5.20
CA SER A 75 26.60 8.93 5.08
C SER A 75 27.46 9.78 4.14
N LYS A 76 26.85 10.56 3.24
CA LYS A 76 27.53 11.31 2.17
C LYS A 76 27.65 12.81 2.44
N VAL A 77 26.80 13.38 3.28
CA VAL A 77 26.81 14.82 3.57
C VAL A 77 27.39 15.08 4.96
N ASN A 78 28.39 15.97 5.02
CA ASN A 78 29.01 16.44 6.26
C ASN A 78 28.09 17.43 7.00
N GLY A 79 26.95 16.94 7.46
CA GLY A 79 25.91 17.71 8.15
C GLY A 79 24.65 17.88 7.31
N ILE A 80 23.50 17.50 7.87
CA ILE A 80 22.17 17.77 7.31
C ILE A 80 21.37 18.50 8.38
N ALA A 81 20.63 19.54 7.98
CA ALA A 81 19.70 20.20 8.90
C ALA A 81 18.62 19.20 9.36
N ASN A 82 18.43 19.08 10.68
CA ASN A 82 17.52 18.08 11.27
C ASN A 82 16.11 18.13 10.68
N ASN A 83 15.59 19.32 10.35
CA ASN A 83 14.28 19.50 9.73
C ASN A 83 14.15 18.80 8.37
N LEU A 84 15.21 18.80 7.54
CA LEU A 84 15.23 18.12 6.24
C LEU A 84 15.31 16.60 6.41
N LEU A 85 16.08 16.13 7.41
CA LEU A 85 16.15 14.71 7.76
C LEU A 85 14.78 14.17 8.18
N PHE A 86 14.14 14.82 9.14
CA PHE A 86 12.83 14.39 9.65
C PHE A 86 11.73 14.54 8.59
N GLY A 87 11.82 15.55 7.71
CA GLY A 87 10.90 15.69 6.57
C GLY A 87 11.03 14.54 5.57
N GLY A 88 12.27 14.18 5.20
CA GLY A 88 12.53 13.05 4.31
C GLY A 88 12.05 11.71 4.90
N LEU A 89 12.36 11.47 6.18
CA LEU A 89 11.92 10.26 6.88
C LEU A 89 10.39 10.18 7.04
N ALA A 90 9.71 11.31 7.27
CA ALA A 90 8.26 11.35 7.31
C ALA A 90 7.65 10.93 5.96
N ASN A 91 8.21 11.42 4.85
CA ASN A 91 7.76 11.05 3.50
C ASN A 91 8.00 9.56 3.18
N VAL A 92 9.08 8.97 3.69
CA VAL A 92 9.36 7.54 3.53
C VAL A 92 8.24 6.64 4.09
N ILE A 93 7.57 7.06 5.17
CA ILE A 93 6.55 6.27 5.87
C ILE A 93 5.18 6.34 5.18
N ILE A 94 4.95 7.34 4.33
CA ILE A 94 3.68 7.54 3.60
C ILE A 94 3.30 6.30 2.80
N THR A 95 4.19 5.84 1.92
CA THR A 95 3.89 4.74 0.99
C THR A 95 3.66 3.40 1.68
N PRO A 96 4.47 3.00 2.68
CA PRO A 96 4.19 1.85 3.52
C PRO A 96 2.83 1.93 4.21
N THR A 97 2.50 3.11 4.75
CA THR A 97 1.20 3.34 5.40
C THR A 97 0.04 3.13 4.41
N LEU A 98 0.17 3.68 3.20
CA LEU A 98 -0.81 3.47 2.14
C LEU A 98 -0.94 1.99 1.77
N GLY A 99 0.17 1.27 1.65
CA GLY A 99 0.18 -0.16 1.32
C GLY A 99 -0.52 -1.02 2.37
N ILE A 100 -0.35 -0.70 3.65
CA ILE A 100 -1.07 -1.35 4.76
C ILE A 100 -2.57 -1.06 4.69
N ILE A 101 -2.96 0.20 4.48
CA ILE A 101 -4.37 0.59 4.37
C ILE A 101 -5.04 -0.16 3.21
N ILE A 102 -4.40 -0.21 2.05
CA ILE A 102 -4.91 -0.94 0.89
C ILE A 102 -5.00 -2.45 1.17
N ALA A 103 -3.99 -3.03 1.82
CA ALA A 103 -4.03 -4.43 2.24
C ALA A 103 -5.23 -4.72 3.16
N MET A 104 -5.54 -3.83 4.11
CA MET A 104 -6.72 -3.94 4.99
C MET A 104 -8.02 -3.88 4.19
N ILE A 105 -8.15 -2.93 3.26
CA ILE A 105 -9.34 -2.81 2.39
C ILE A 105 -9.53 -4.08 1.56
N ILE A 106 -8.49 -4.55 0.88
CA ILE A 106 -8.55 -5.78 0.08
C ILE A 106 -8.90 -6.99 0.96
N LYS A 107 -8.34 -7.06 2.17
CA LYS A 107 -8.65 -8.14 3.13
C LYS A 107 -10.13 -8.13 3.50
N LEU A 108 -10.68 -6.97 3.77
CA LEU A 108 -12.11 -6.81 4.08
C LEU A 108 -12.99 -7.25 2.90
N LEU A 109 -12.63 -6.87 1.68
CA LEU A 109 -13.32 -7.33 0.46
C LEU A 109 -13.24 -8.85 0.27
N SER A 110 -12.16 -9.49 0.73
CA SER A 110 -11.95 -10.94 0.61
C SER A 110 -12.81 -11.78 1.56
N THR A 111 -13.47 -11.14 2.53
CA THR A 111 -14.34 -11.83 3.49
C THR A 111 -15.47 -12.57 2.76
N PRO A 112 -15.69 -13.86 3.01
CA PRO A 112 -16.74 -14.60 2.33
C PRO A 112 -18.11 -13.98 2.62
N ILE A 113 -18.90 -13.78 1.56
CA ILE A 113 -20.29 -13.35 1.67
C ILE A 113 -21.10 -14.58 2.07
N SER A 114 -21.97 -14.43 3.08
CA SER A 114 -22.84 -15.51 3.52
C SER A 114 -23.75 -15.93 2.37
N SER A 115 -23.61 -17.18 1.93
CA SER A 115 -24.60 -17.84 1.09
C SER A 115 -25.72 -18.31 2.02
N LYS A 116 -26.67 -17.43 2.36
CA LYS A 116 -27.99 -17.94 2.73
C LYS A 116 -28.60 -18.50 1.45
N LYS A 117 -28.78 -19.82 1.45
CA LYS A 117 -29.57 -20.57 0.46
C LYS A 117 -30.93 -19.91 0.26
#